data_AF-A0A3A8IM56-F1
#
_entry.id   AF-A0A3A8IM56-F1
#
_cell.length_a   1.000
_cell.length_b   1.000
_cell.length_c   1.000
_cell.angle_alpha   90.00
_cell.angle_beta   90.00
_cell.angle_gamma   90.00
#
_symmetry.space_group_name_H-M   'P 1'
#
loop_
_entity.id
_entity.type
_entity.pdbx_description
1 polymer ?
#
loop_
_entity_poly.entity_id
_entity_poly.type
_entity_poly.pdbx_seq_one_letter_code
_entity_poly.pdbx_strand_id
1 'polypeptide(L)'
;MGTARNSADTQQLLVCYTVSAGTTAVCQARNAAGVAVSCTTTNATLVAQVRSLNSDSFLQAAYDSSGNCTDIVVGTGSTFEPKVL
;
A
#
# COMPACT_ATOMS: atom_id res chain seq x y z
N MET A 1 3.47 13.39 5.50
CA MET A 1 2.33 12.89 4.72
C MET A 1 2.63 13.13 3.25
N GLY A 2 3.54 12.35 2.67
CA GLY A 2 3.91 12.44 1.27
C GLY A 2 3.18 11.36 0.48
N THR A 3 2.39 11.75 -0.50
CA THR A 3 1.77 10.80 -1.43
C THR A 3 2.83 10.41 -2.46
N ALA A 4 3.16 9.12 -2.57
CA ALA A 4 4.07 8.62 -3.61
C ALA A 4 3.52 8.84 -5.03
N ARG A 5 2.20 9.05 -5.16
CA ARG A 5 1.57 9.46 -6.42
C ARG A 5 1.97 10.92 -6.70
N ASN A 6 2.65 11.13 -7.82
CA ASN A 6 3.15 12.42 -8.33
C ASN A 6 4.53 12.89 -7.81
N SER A 7 5.33 12.00 -7.22
CA SER A 7 6.76 12.28 -7.05
C SER A 7 7.50 12.01 -8.37
N ALA A 8 8.28 12.97 -8.88
CA ALA A 8 9.26 12.73 -9.94
C ALA A 8 10.39 11.76 -9.52
N ASP A 9 10.38 11.37 -8.24
CA ASP A 9 11.31 10.45 -7.64
C ASP A 9 10.91 9.00 -7.93
N THR A 10 11.65 8.36 -8.85
CA THR A 10 11.48 6.95 -9.21
C THR A 10 11.77 5.99 -8.06
N GLN A 11 12.22 6.50 -6.91
CA GLN A 11 12.50 5.71 -5.71
C GLN A 11 11.34 5.63 -4.71
N GLN A 12 10.36 6.54 -4.75
CA GLN A 12 9.20 6.45 -3.87
C GLN A 12 8.14 5.50 -4.43
N LEU A 13 7.81 4.47 -3.65
CA LEU A 13 6.82 3.46 -3.99
C LEU A 13 5.96 3.16 -2.77
N LEU A 14 4.67 2.96 -2.98
CA LEU A 14 3.82 2.23 -2.05
C LEU A 14 2.97 1.26 -2.87
N VAL A 15 3.14 -0.04 -2.61
CA VAL A 15 2.42 -1.11 -3.29
C VAL A 15 1.90 -2.09 -2.27
N CYS A 16 0.66 -2.55 -2.44
CA CYS A 16 0.14 -3.70 -1.72
C CYS A 16 -0.44 -4.69 -2.71
N TYR A 17 -0.28 -5.98 -2.42
CA TYR A 17 -0.79 -7.06 -3.24
C TYR A 17 -1.08 -8.28 -2.38
N THR A 18 -1.94 -9.17 -2.89
CA THR A 18 -2.22 -10.43 -2.21
C THR A 18 -1.45 -11.59 -2.84
N VAL A 19 -1.02 -12.52 -2.00
CA VAL A 19 -0.36 -13.79 -2.37
C VAL A 19 -1.11 -14.98 -1.75
N SER A 20 -0.60 -16.20 -1.92
CA SER A 20 -1.15 -17.42 -1.31
C SER A 20 -2.65 -17.60 -1.62
N ALA A 21 -3.01 -17.49 -2.91
CA ALA A 21 -4.40 -17.53 -3.39
C ALA A 21 -5.34 -16.49 -2.73
N GLY A 22 -4.79 -15.34 -2.30
CA GLY A 22 -5.58 -14.27 -1.69
C GLY A 22 -5.76 -14.41 -0.18
N THR A 23 -4.98 -15.25 0.49
CA THR A 23 -5.04 -15.43 1.96
C THR A 23 -4.01 -14.61 2.73
N THR A 24 -3.02 -14.06 2.04
CA THR A 24 -1.98 -13.22 2.62
C THR A 24 -1.88 -11.92 1.84
N ALA A 25 -1.80 -10.80 2.53
CA ALA A 25 -1.51 -9.50 1.95
C ALA A 25 -0.06 -9.09 2.28
N VAL A 26 0.58 -8.43 1.31
CA VAL A 26 1.92 -7.88 1.44
C VAL A 26 1.86 -6.42 1.02
N CYS A 27 2.43 -5.54 1.84
CA CYS A 27 2.60 -4.12 1.53
C CYS A 27 4.08 -3.76 1.58
N GLN A 28 4.54 -3.01 0.59
CA GLN A 28 5.91 -2.53 0.50
C GLN A 28 5.90 -1.03 0.26
N ALA A 29 6.74 -0.32 1.01
CA ALA A 29 6.95 1.11 0.84
C ALA A 29 8.44 1.39 0.67
N ARG A 30 8.78 2.36 -0.18
CA ARG A 30 10.13 2.89 -0.31
C ARG A 30 10.08 4.41 -0.25
N ASN A 31 10.97 5.01 0.53
CA ASN A 31 11.08 6.47 0.62
C ASN A 31 12.06 7.04 -0.42
N ALA A 32 12.16 8.37 -0.53
CA ALA A 32 13.07 9.05 -1.47
C ALA A 32 14.57 8.77 -1.20
N ALA A 33 14.92 8.28 -0.02
CA ALA A 33 16.29 7.87 0.31
C ALA A 33 16.57 6.39 -0.05
N GLY A 34 15.63 5.71 -0.72
CA GLY A 34 15.75 4.32 -1.12
C GLY A 34 15.50 3.30 0.00
N VAL A 35 15.14 3.75 1.22
CA VAL A 35 14.86 2.85 2.36
C VAL A 35 13.55 2.14 2.09
N ALA A 36 13.61 0.81 2.02
CA ALA A 36 12.45 -0.04 1.80
C ALA A 36 11.98 -0.66 3.12
N VAL A 37 10.67 -0.67 3.32
CA VAL A 37 9.99 -1.37 4.41
C VAL A 37 8.90 -2.24 3.82
N SER A 38 8.65 -3.38 4.45
CA SER A 38 7.59 -4.29 4.04
C SER A 38 6.85 -4.83 5.24
N CYS A 39 5.55 -5.07 5.09
CA CYS A 39 4.76 -5.80 6.07
C CYS A 39 3.91 -6.88 5.40
N THR A 40 3.55 -7.90 6.17
CA THR A 40 2.64 -8.96 5.74
C THR A 40 1.49 -9.13 6.74
N THR A 41 0.35 -9.65 6.28
CA THR A 41 -0.76 -10.00 7.16
C THR A 41 -1.61 -11.13 6.57
N THR A 42 -2.12 -11.98 7.44
CA THR A 42 -3.13 -13.01 7.14
C THR A 42 -4.51 -12.66 7.71
N ASN A 43 -4.64 -11.47 8.31
CA ASN A 43 -5.92 -10.99 8.81
C ASN A 43 -6.89 -10.81 7.63
N ALA A 44 -8.00 -11.55 7.64
CA ALA A 44 -8.95 -11.59 6.53
C ALA A 44 -9.54 -10.21 6.18
N THR A 45 -9.71 -9.32 7.17
CA THR A 45 -10.20 -7.95 6.96
C THR A 45 -9.18 -7.10 6.21
N LEU A 46 -7.92 -7.11 6.64
CA LEU A 46 -6.84 -6.37 5.98
C LEU A 46 -6.58 -6.90 4.56
N VAL A 47 -6.67 -8.22 4.39
CA VAL A 47 -6.56 -8.88 3.08
C VAL A 47 -7.71 -8.47 2.16
N ALA A 48 -8.93 -8.29 2.67
CA ALA A 48 -10.05 -7.78 1.88
C ALA A 48 -9.84 -6.33 1.44
N GLN A 49 -9.26 -5.48 2.30
CA GLN A 49 -8.94 -4.10 1.93
C GLN A 49 -7.93 -4.04 0.78
N VAL A 50 -6.85 -4.82 0.83
CA VAL A 50 -5.87 -4.88 -0.27
C VAL A 50 -6.53 -5.35 -1.58
N ARG A 51 -7.49 -6.27 -1.52
CA ARG A 51 -8.24 -6.72 -2.71
C ARG A 51 -9.18 -5.66 -3.30
N SER A 52 -9.55 -4.64 -2.53
CA SER A 52 -10.37 -3.52 -3.03
C SER A 52 -9.57 -2.43 -3.76
N LEU A 53 -8.23 -2.55 -3.78
CA LEU A 53 -7.37 -1.60 -4.48
C LEU A 53 -7.69 -1.57 -5.98
N ASN A 54 -7.83 -0.35 -6.49
CA ASN A 54 -7.94 -0.05 -7.91
C ASN A 54 -6.97 1.08 -8.30
N SER A 55 -6.95 1.45 -9.58
CA SER A 55 -6.04 2.47 -10.10
C SER A 55 -6.22 3.85 -9.44
N ASP A 56 -7.37 4.12 -8.84
CA ASP A 56 -7.75 5.44 -8.31
C ASP A 56 -7.75 5.46 -6.77
N SER A 57 -7.32 4.35 -6.16
CA SER A 57 -7.28 4.24 -4.70
C SER A 57 -6.12 5.02 -4.09
N PHE A 58 -6.43 5.80 -3.05
CA PHE A 58 -5.51 6.12 -1.97
C PHE A 58 -5.19 4.85 -1.18
N LEU A 59 -3.92 4.70 -0.82
CA LEU A 59 -3.41 3.57 -0.05
C LEU A 59 -2.51 4.10 1.06
N GLN A 60 -2.74 3.59 2.27
CA GLN A 60 -1.86 3.73 3.42
C GLN A 60 -1.75 2.38 4.12
N ALA A 61 -0.56 2.07 4.63
CA ALA A 61 -0.33 0.88 5.45
C ALA A 61 0.49 1.26 6.69
N ALA A 62 0.14 0.66 7.83
CA ALA A 62 0.90 0.71 9.06
C ALA A 62 1.42 -0.68 9.44
N TYR A 63 2.57 -0.73 10.10
CA TYR A 63 3.21 -1.98 10.48
C TYR A 63 3.87 -1.88 11.86
N ASP A 64 4.00 -3.02 12.53
CA ASP A 64 4.72 -3.14 13.79
C ASP A 64 6.22 -3.42 13.57
N SER A 65 7.01 -3.40 14.65
CA SER A 65 8.45 -3.70 14.58
C SER A 65 8.79 -5.14 14.15
N SER A 66 7.79 -6.03 14.10
CA SER A 66 7.93 -7.42 13.67
C SER A 66 7.60 -7.61 12.18
N GLY A 67 7.22 -6.54 11.47
CA GLY A 67 6.86 -6.59 10.06
C GLY A 67 5.43 -7.08 9.79
N ASN A 68 4.54 -7.06 10.79
CA ASN A 68 3.12 -7.36 10.55
C ASN A 68 2.38 -6.09 10.15
N CYS A 69 1.50 -6.16 9.15
CA CYS A 69 0.60 -5.04 8.86
C CYS A 69 -0.45 -4.94 9.95
N THR A 70 -0.49 -3.80 10.64
CA THR A 70 -1.42 -3.52 11.75
C THR A 70 -2.66 -2.75 11.28
N ASP A 71 -2.52 -2.00 10.19
CA ASP A 71 -3.62 -1.26 9.58
C ASP A 71 -3.38 -1.09 8.07
N ILE A 72 -4.46 -1.13 7.29
CA ILE A 72 -4.47 -0.87 5.85
C ILE A 72 -5.66 0.02 5.56
N VAL A 73 -5.42 1.21 5.00
CA VAL A 73 -6.49 2.13 4.62
C VAL A 73 -6.51 2.24 3.10
N VAL A 74 -7.65 1.88 2.53
CA VAL A 74 -7.94 2.03 1.10
C VAL A 74 -9.13 2.97 0.95
N GLY A 75 -8.91 4.08 0.25
CA GLY A 75 -9.95 5.07 -0.05
C GLY A 75 -10.03 5.31 -1.54
N THR A 76 -11.23 5.37 -2.11
CA THR A 76 -11.46 5.80 -3.50
C THR A 76 -12.41 6.98 -3.49
N GLY A 77 -12.11 8.02 -4.26
CA GLY A 77 -12.83 9.28 -4.25
C GLY A 77 -12.22 10.26 -5.24
N SER A 78 -13.02 11.21 -5.73
CA SER A 78 -12.60 12.18 -6.76
C SER A 78 -11.49 13.13 -6.33
N THR A 79 -11.17 13.19 -5.03
CA THR A 79 -10.05 13.95 -4.46
C THR A 79 -8.70 13.25 -4.61
N PHE A 80 -8.69 11.95 -4.94
CA PHE A 80 -7.45 11.20 -5.17
C PHE A 80 -7.11 11.28 -6.66
N GLU A 81 -5.93 11.83 -6.97
CA GLU A 81 -5.49 11.99 -8.35
C GLU A 81 -5.46 10.62 -9.07
N PRO A 82 -6.19 10.49 -10.20
CA PRO A 82 -6.10 9.31 -11.06
C PRO A 82 -4.65 9.09 -11.49
N LYS A 83 -4.29 7.85 -11.80
CA LYS A 83 -2.98 7.56 -12.39
C LYS A 83 -2.91 8.29 -13.75
N VAL A 84 -2.03 9.28 -13.90
CA VAL A 84 -1.76 9.90 -15.20
C VAL A 84 -1.16 8.84 -16.13
N LEU A 85 -1.76 8.69 -17.30
CA LEU A 85 -1.32 7.77 -18.37
C LEU A 85 0.01 8.21 -18.98
#